data_AF-A0A917C2I8-F1
#
_entry.id   AF-A0A917C2I8-F1
#
_cell.length_a   1.000
_cell.length_b   1.000
_cell.length_c   1.000
_cell.angle_alpha   90.00
_cell.angle_beta   90.00
_cell.angle_gamma   90.00
#
_symmetry.space_group_name_H-M   'P 1'
#
loop_
_entity.id
_entity.type
_entity.pdbx_description
1 polymer ?
#
loop_
_entity_poly.entity_id
_entity_poly.type
_entity_poly.pdbx_seq_one_letter_code
_entity_poly.pdbx_strand_id
1 'polypeptide(L)'
;MNAARLWWLLRYLGHEQVYILEGGFSAWKAEKFPVTDHQPVRVPSSFQPNVQTQMLVDVDKMRQVSAETGLANPPASAFPIIIDSCARKTIFGFGRILG
;
A
#
# COMPACT_ATOMS: atom_id res chain seq x y z
N MET A 1 -3.36 4.06 10.04
CA MET A 1 -3.14 3.40 8.73
C MET A 1 -1.66 3.05 8.51
N ASN A 2 -0.99 2.38 9.46
CA ASN A 2 0.48 2.20 9.36
C ASN A 2 0.90 0.73 9.09
N ALA A 3 0.08 -0.25 9.50
CA ALA A 3 0.39 -1.67 9.33
C ALA A 3 0.44 -2.08 7.84
N ALA A 4 -0.50 -1.61 7.02
CA ALA A 4 -0.53 -1.92 5.58
C ALA A 4 0.71 -1.40 4.84
N ARG A 5 1.20 -0.19 5.18
CA ARG A 5 2.39 0.39 4.54
C ARG A 5 3.66 -0.37 4.92
N LEU A 6 3.77 -0.81 6.17
CA LEU A 6 4.87 -1.65 6.64
C LEU A 6 4.84 -3.02 5.97
N TRP A 7 3.67 -3.66 5.91
CA TRP A 7 3.49 -4.93 5.21
C TRP A 7 3.91 -4.84 3.74
N TRP A 8 3.48 -3.79 3.04
CA TRP A 8 3.86 -3.56 1.65
C TRP A 8 5.37 -3.36 1.52
N LEU A 9 6.00 -2.61 2.45
CA LEU A 9 7.45 -2.39 2.43
C LEU A 9 8.24 -3.69 2.63
N LEU A 10 7.81 -4.54 3.55
CA LEU A 10 8.44 -5.83 3.78
C LEU A 10 8.35 -6.73 2.54
N ARG A 11 7.20 -6.72 1.86
CA ARG A 11 7.05 -7.45 0.59
C ARG A 11 7.89 -6.85 -0.53
N TYR A 12 7.95 -5.53 -0.63
CA TYR A 12 8.82 -4.82 -1.56
C TYR A 12 10.30 -5.18 -1.37
N LEU A 13 10.72 -5.46 -0.12
CA LEU A 13 12.07 -5.94 0.22
C LEU A 13 12.24 -7.46 0.09
N GLY A 14 11.24 -8.19 -0.43
CA GLY A 14 11.32 -9.63 -0.68
C GLY A 14 10.92 -10.52 0.50
N HIS A 15 10.36 -9.95 1.58
CA HIS A 15 9.87 -10.73 2.71
C HIS A 15 8.38 -11.08 2.53
N GLU A 16 8.10 -12.30 2.10
CA GLU A 16 6.73 -12.72 1.76
C GLU A 16 5.88 -13.16 2.96
N GLN A 17 6.53 -13.68 4.01
CA GLN A 17 5.92 -14.24 5.22
C GLN A 17 5.54 -13.14 6.22
N VAL A 18 4.66 -12.23 5.79
CA VAL A 18 4.20 -11.09 6.59
C VAL A 18 2.69 -11.11 6.67
N TYR A 19 2.17 -11.01 7.89
CA TYR A 19 0.75 -11.05 8.19
C TYR A 19 0.31 -9.73 8.83
N ILE A 20 -0.88 -9.27 8.46
CA ILE A 20 -1.53 -8.13 9.10
C ILE A 20 -2.56 -8.67 10.08
N LEU A 21 -2.57 -8.10 11.28
CA LEU A 21 -3.60 -8.40 12.26
C LEU A 21 -4.89 -7.66 11.90
N GLU A 22 -5.88 -8.39 11.42
CA GLU A 22 -7.23 -7.89 11.11
C GLU A 22 -7.87 -7.30 12.37
N GLY A 23 -8.43 -6.08 12.28
CA GLY A 23 -9.00 -5.36 13.43
C GLY A 23 -7.96 -4.80 14.44
N GLY A 24 -6.68 -5.10 14.24
CA GLY A 24 -5.57 -4.60 15.07
C GLY A 24 -5.57 -5.11 16.51
N PHE A 25 -4.74 -4.49 17.34
CA PHE A 25 -4.56 -4.92 18.74
C PHE A 25 -5.83 -4.80 19.59
N SER A 26 -6.72 -3.86 19.26
CA SER A 26 -7.99 -3.68 19.97
C SER A 26 -8.93 -4.88 19.78
N ALA A 27 -9.06 -5.39 18.55
CA ALA A 27 -9.85 -6.59 18.26
C ALA A 27 -9.25 -7.83 18.93
N TRP A 28 -7.92 -7.97 18.88
CA TRP A 28 -7.21 -9.07 19.53
C TRP A 28 -7.46 -9.15 21.05
N LYS A 29 -7.47 -8.00 21.72
CA LYS A 29 -7.83 -7.92 23.14
C LYS A 29 -9.31 -8.20 23.39
N ALA A 30 -10.20 -7.74 22.51
CA ALA A 30 -11.64 -7.97 22.63
C ALA A 30 -11.99 -9.47 22.55
N GLU A 31 -11.26 -10.21 21.72
CA GLU A 31 -11.40 -11.66 21.55
C GLU A 31 -10.67 -12.49 22.64
N LYS A 32 -10.08 -11.84 23.65
CA LYS A 32 -9.38 -12.46 24.80
C LYS A 32 -8.22 -13.38 24.40
N PHE A 33 -7.56 -13.09 23.29
CA PHE A 33 -6.33 -13.80 22.92
C PHE A 33 -5.18 -13.51 23.89
N PRO A 34 -4.17 -14.41 23.96
CA PRO A 34 -3.01 -14.21 24.80
C PRO A 34 -2.26 -12.93 24.40
N VAL A 35 -1.89 -12.14 25.42
CA VAL A 35 -1.04 -10.95 25.32
C VAL A 35 0.09 -11.11 26.32
N THR A 36 1.29 -10.70 25.94
CA THR A 36 2.48 -10.74 26.78
C THR A 36 3.03 -9.34 26.94
N ASP A 37 3.41 -8.97 28.16
CA ASP A 37 4.09 -7.72 28.52
C ASP A 37 5.61 -7.89 28.70
N HIS A 38 6.11 -9.13 28.71
CA HIS A 38 7.53 -9.43 28.75
C HIS A 38 8.27 -8.84 27.55
N GLN A 39 9.38 -8.16 27.84
CA GLN A 39 10.27 -7.64 26.81
C GLN A 39 11.13 -8.78 26.24
N PRO A 40 10.98 -9.13 24.95
CA PRO A 40 11.77 -10.20 24.36
C PRO A 40 13.22 -9.75 24.16
N VAL A 41 14.16 -10.66 24.40
CA VAL A 41 15.57 -10.47 24.03
C VAL A 41 15.67 -10.57 22.51
N ARG A 42 16.03 -9.45 21.85
CA ARG A 42 16.20 -9.42 20.39
C ARG A 42 17.59 -9.94 20.05
N VAL A 43 17.64 -11.08 19.36
CA VAL A 43 18.89 -11.60 18.78
C VAL A 43 19.05 -10.97 17.39
N PRO A 44 20.19 -10.34 17.08
CA PRO A 44 20.45 -9.82 15.74
C PRO A 44 20.37 -10.95 14.71
N SER A 45 19.59 -10.75 13.65
CA SER A 45 19.55 -11.65 12.49
C SER A 45 19.95 -10.89 11.23
N SER A 46 20.58 -11.60 10.29
CA SER A 46 20.90 -11.05 8.99
C SER A 46 19.67 -11.11 8.08
N PHE A 47 19.27 -9.95 7.54
CA PHE A 47 18.23 -9.85 6.52
C PHE A 47 18.87 -9.41 5.21
N GLN A 48 18.74 -10.22 4.15
CA GLN A 48 19.15 -9.83 2.80
C GLN A 48 17.93 -9.32 2.03
N PRO A 49 17.83 -8.01 1.75
CA PRO A 49 16.70 -7.45 1.01
C PRO A 49 16.78 -7.84 -0.48
N ASN A 50 15.66 -8.30 -1.03
CA ASN A 50 15.47 -8.49 -2.47
C ASN A 50 14.42 -7.48 -2.97
N VAL A 51 14.89 -6.41 -3.62
CA VAL A 51 14.04 -5.28 -4.01
C VAL A 51 13.18 -5.63 -5.24
N GLN A 52 11.87 -5.64 -5.06
CA GLN A 52 10.88 -5.93 -6.09
C GLN A 52 10.42 -4.66 -6.82
N THR A 53 11.24 -4.16 -7.75
CA THR A 53 10.96 -2.91 -8.50
C THR A 53 9.64 -2.95 -9.29
N GLN A 54 9.17 -4.14 -9.68
CA GLN A 54 7.88 -4.34 -10.34
C GLN A 54 6.65 -3.93 -9.50
N MET A 55 6.79 -3.80 -8.17
CA MET A 55 5.71 -3.35 -7.28
C MET A 55 5.59 -1.82 -7.22
N LEU A 56 6.55 -1.08 -7.78
CA LEU A 56 6.58 0.38 -7.77
C LEU A 56 6.38 0.90 -9.19
N VAL A 57 5.38 1.76 -9.37
CA VAL A 57 5.15 2.47 -10.64
C VAL A 57 5.68 3.88 -10.50
N ASP A 58 6.56 4.28 -11.41
CA ASP A 58 7.10 5.63 -11.48
C ASP A 58 6.07 6.65 -12.03
N VAL A 59 6.24 7.91 -11.67
CA VAL A 59 5.35 9.02 -12.07
C VAL A 59 5.33 9.22 -13.59
N ASP A 60 6.45 9.05 -14.27
CA ASP A 60 6.51 9.17 -15.74
C ASP A 60 5.72 8.03 -16.40
N LYS A 61 5.84 6.81 -15.86
CA LYS A 61 5.07 5.66 -16.33
C LYS A 61 3.56 5.87 -16.09
N MET A 62 3.21 6.45 -14.95
CA MET A 62 1.84 6.80 -14.60
C MET A 62 1.23 7.84 -15.54
N ARG A 63 2.00 8.86 -15.93
CA ARG A 63 1.60 9.89 -16.89
C ARG A 63 1.31 9.30 -18.26
N GLN A 64 2.15 8.39 -18.73
CA GLN A 64 1.97 7.72 -20.02
C GLN A 64 0.66 6.91 -20.07
N VAL A 65 0.43 6.04 -19.08
CA VAL A 65 -0.78 5.21 -19.00
C VAL A 65 -2.06 6.06 -18.96
N SER A 66 -2.01 7.19 -18.24
CA SER A 66 -3.15 8.10 -18.12
C SER A 66 -3.46 8.82 -19.45
N ALA A 67 -2.44 9.18 -20.22
CA ALA A 67 -2.60 9.82 -21.54
C ALA A 67 -3.20 8.86 -22.58
N GLU A 68 -2.77 7.60 -22.56
CA GLU A 68 -3.29 6.55 -23.46
C GLU A 68 -4.75 6.19 -23.14
N THR A 69 -5.13 6.20 -21.86
CA THR A 69 -6.51 5.94 -21.39
C THR A 69 -7.49 7.05 -21.79
N GLY A 70 -7.03 8.30 -21.93
CA GLY A 70 -7.88 9.45 -22.28
C GLY A 70 -8.24 9.55 -23.78
N LEU A 71 -7.53 8.85 -24.66
CA LEU A 71 -7.69 8.93 -26.12
C LEU A 71 -8.35 7.69 -26.74
N ALA A 72 -8.33 6.55 -26.04
CA ALA A 72 -8.91 5.31 -26.51
C ALA A 72 -10.16 4.99 -25.70
N ASN A 73 -11.25 4.59 -26.37
CA ASN A 73 -12.35 3.85 -25.76
C ASN A 73 -12.09 2.36 -26.03
N PRO A 74 -11.28 1.69 -25.19
CA PRO A 74 -10.76 0.37 -25.50
C PRO A 74 -11.66 -0.70 -24.89
N PRO A 75 -11.58 -1.96 -25.36
CA PRO A 75 -12.25 -3.05 -24.67
C PRO A 75 -11.71 -3.13 -23.23
N ALA A 76 -12.61 -3.30 -22.26
CA ALA A 76 -12.38 -3.20 -20.81
C ALA A 76 -11.30 -4.13 -20.21
N SER A 77 -10.61 -4.93 -21.03
CA SER A 77 -9.56 -5.87 -20.65
C SER A 77 -8.13 -5.40 -20.96
N ALA A 78 -7.93 -4.23 -21.57
CA ALA A 78 -6.63 -3.85 -22.14
C ALA A 78 -5.77 -2.89 -21.28
N PHE A 79 -6.30 -2.33 -20.19
CA PHE A 79 -5.58 -1.31 -19.40
C PHE A 79 -5.56 -1.59 -17.89
N PRO A 80 -4.48 -1.21 -17.19
CA PRO A 80 -4.42 -1.30 -15.73
C PRO A 80 -5.44 -0.35 -15.09
N ILE A 81 -6.17 -0.83 -14.08
CA ILE A 81 -7.08 0.00 -13.27
C ILE A 81 -6.25 0.79 -12.25
N ILE A 82 -6.39 2.11 -12.27
CA ILE A 82 -5.77 3.02 -11.30
C ILE A 82 -6.75 3.26 -10.15
N ILE A 83 -6.29 3.06 -8.91
CA ILE A 83 -7.07 3.30 -7.70
C ILE A 83 -6.34 4.33 -6.84
N ASP A 84 -6.96 5.49 -6.62
CA ASP A 84 -6.49 6.48 -5.66
C ASP A 84 -7.19 6.28 -4.31
N SER A 85 -6.40 6.08 -3.24
CA SER A 85 -6.91 5.89 -1.87
C SER A 85 -6.99 7.20 -1.08
N CYS A 86 -6.69 8.36 -1.69
CA CYS A 86 -6.82 9.64 -0.98
C CYS A 86 -8.29 9.99 -0.72
N ALA A 87 -8.55 10.68 0.39
CA ALA A 87 -9.91 11.12 0.71
C ALA A 87 -10.46 12.02 -0.41
N ARG A 88 -11.70 11.74 -0.85
CA ARG A 88 -12.36 12.41 -1.99
C ARG A 88 -12.36 13.95 -1.93
N LYS A 89 -12.34 14.53 -0.71
CA LYS A 89 -12.26 16.00 -0.49
C LYS A 89 -10.93 16.62 -0.94
N THR A 90 -9.87 15.82 -1.05
CA THR A 90 -8.53 16.25 -1.44
C THR A 90 -8.38 16.28 -2.97
N ILE A 91 -9.07 15.38 -3.68
CA ILE A 91 -9.07 15.30 -5.15
C ILE A 91 -9.76 16.52 -5.78
N PHE A 92 -10.84 17.00 -5.16
CA PHE A 92 -11.58 18.20 -5.59
C PHE A 92 -11.15 19.49 -4.85
N GLY A 93 -10.09 19.41 -4.04
CA GLY A 93 -9.64 20.47 -3.13
C GLY A 93 -8.54 21.39 -3.67
N PHE A 94 -8.25 21.36 -4.98
CA PHE A 94 -7.44 22.38 -5.64
C PHE A 94 -8.38 23.40 -6.29
N GLY A 95 -8.29 24.64 -5.83
CA GLY A 95 -9.31 25.68 -6.03
C GLY A 95 -9.81 25.87 -7.46
N ARG A 96 -11.13 26.06 -7.57
CA ARG A 96 -11.75 26.93 -8.58
C ARG A 96 -11.08 28.30 -8.47
N ILE A 97 -10.08 28.53 -9.30
CA ILE A 97 -9.82 29.84 -9.87
C ILE A 97 -10.73 29.89 -11.11
N LEU A 98 -11.48 30.99 -11.24
CA LEU A 98 -12.54 31.32 -12.22
C LEU A 98 -13.97 31.15 -11.69
N GLY A 99 -14.63 32.32 -11.57
CA GLY A 99 -16.06 32.51 -11.38
C GLY A 99 -16.43 32.91 -9.97
#